data_AF-A0A524C621-F1
#
_entry.id   AF-A0A524C621-F1
#
_cell.length_a   1.000
_cell.length_b   1.000
_cell.length_c   1.000
_cell.angle_alpha   90.00
_cell.angle_beta   90.00
_cell.angle_gamma   90.00
#
_symmetry.space_group_name_H-M   'P 1'
#
loop_
_entity.id
_entity.type
_entity.pdbx_description
1 polymer ?
#
loop_
_entity_poly.entity_id
_entity_poly.type
_entity_poly.pdbx_seq_one_letter_code
_entity_poly.pdbx_strand_id
1 'polypeptide(L)'
;MSKDNKEKGQTQKEEILDELLGRFSSEAFGLQKREVSVMTRMSAETVEILDALVELEIFKSRSEAVAAMVEKVIDSRRPMFEEIKRQAKEIVEKRESARHLAYQAMKSESD
;
A
#
# COMPACT_ATOMS: atom_id res chain seq x y z
N MET A 1 -35.76 15.34 -29.01
CA MET A 1 -35.20 14.00 -28.72
C MET A 1 -33.94 14.10 -27.85
N SER A 2 -33.84 15.06 -26.92
CA SER A 2 -32.58 15.40 -26.25
C SER A 2 -32.59 15.16 -24.72
N LYS A 3 -33.70 14.67 -24.16
CA LYS A 3 -33.82 14.36 -22.72
C LYS A 3 -33.44 12.90 -22.40
N ASP A 4 -33.88 11.94 -23.21
CA ASP A 4 -33.59 10.50 -23.01
C ASP A 4 -32.10 10.13 -23.05
N ASN A 5 -31.26 10.90 -23.76
CA ASN A 5 -29.83 10.61 -23.86
C ASN A 5 -29.03 11.15 -22.65
N LYS A 6 -29.57 12.13 -21.91
CA LYS A 6 -28.94 12.66 -20.70
C LYS A 6 -29.15 11.72 -19.51
N GLU A 7 -30.36 11.18 -19.36
CA GLU A 7 -30.69 10.25 -18.26
C GLU A 7 -29.91 8.93 -18.38
N LYS A 8 -29.83 8.33 -19.57
CA LYS A 8 -29.05 7.08 -19.79
C LYS A 8 -27.56 7.23 -19.50
N GLY A 9 -26.97 8.39 -19.79
CA GLY A 9 -25.56 8.67 -19.49
C GLY A 9 -25.28 8.92 -18.01
N GLN A 10 -26.27 9.40 -17.25
CA GLN A 10 -26.17 9.55 -15.80
C GLN A 10 -26.26 8.21 -15.09
N THR A 11 -27.20 7.34 -15.47
CA THR A 11 -27.39 6.02 -14.85
C THR A 11 -26.18 5.10 -15.06
N GLN A 12 -25.57 5.09 -16.25
CA GLN A 12 -24.33 4.31 -16.48
C GLN A 12 -23.14 4.82 -15.67
N LYS A 13 -23.03 6.14 -15.49
CA LYS A 13 -21.97 6.73 -14.68
C LYS A 13 -22.11 6.31 -13.21
N GLU A 14 -23.33 6.30 -12.70
CA GLU A 14 -23.65 5.88 -11.33
C GLU A 14 -23.34 4.40 -11.10
N GLU A 15 -23.73 3.51 -12.03
CA GLU A 15 -23.43 2.07 -11.93
C GLU A 15 -21.92 1.77 -11.95
N ILE A 16 -21.15 2.44 -12.82
CA ILE A 16 -19.70 2.28 -12.89
C ILE A 16 -19.03 2.81 -11.61
N LEU A 17 -19.49 3.95 -11.10
CA LEU A 17 -18.98 4.53 -9.88
C LEU A 17 -19.27 3.60 -8.69
N ASP A 18 -20.47 3.04 -8.61
CA ASP A 18 -20.84 2.08 -7.55
C ASP A 18 -20.00 0.79 -7.63
N GLU A 19 -19.72 0.27 -8.83
CA GLU A 19 -18.83 -0.89 -8.98
C GLU A 19 -17.40 -0.57 -8.51
N LEU A 20 -16.88 0.60 -8.89
CA LEU A 20 -15.55 1.06 -8.47
C LEU A 20 -15.49 1.29 -6.96
N LEU A 21 -16.47 1.99 -6.39
CA LEU A 21 -16.58 2.22 -4.96
C LEU A 21 -16.74 0.91 -4.20
N GLY A 22 -17.48 -0.07 -4.72
CA GLY A 22 -17.58 -1.40 -4.13
C GLY A 22 -16.22 -2.11 -4.10
N ARG A 23 -15.46 -2.05 -5.19
CA ARG A 23 -14.11 -2.62 -5.31
C ARG A 23 -13.04 -1.92 -4.47
N PHE A 24 -13.29 -0.69 -4.00
CA PHE A 24 -12.36 0.14 -3.23
C PHE A 24 -12.88 0.56 -1.86
N SER A 25 -14.04 0.04 -1.44
CA SER A 25 -14.70 0.44 -0.21
C SER A 25 -13.79 0.26 1.00
N SER A 26 -13.69 1.31 1.81
CA SER A 26 -12.78 1.42 2.95
C SER A 26 -12.91 0.32 4.01
N GLU A 27 -14.06 -0.37 4.04
CA GLU A 27 -14.32 -1.51 4.91
C GLU A 27 -13.67 -2.81 4.41
N ALA A 28 -13.53 -2.98 3.09
CA ALA A 28 -12.88 -4.15 2.48
C ALA A 28 -11.34 -4.07 2.56
N PHE A 29 -10.77 -2.86 2.63
CA PHE A 29 -9.32 -2.61 2.66
C PHE A 29 -8.78 -2.20 4.03
N GLY A 30 -9.40 -2.62 5.15
CA GLY A 30 -8.77 -2.48 6.47
C GLY A 30 -8.38 -1.04 6.91
N LEU A 31 -8.91 0.00 6.25
CA LEU A 31 -8.43 1.39 6.35
C LEU A 31 -8.72 2.07 7.71
N GLN A 32 -9.25 1.31 8.67
CA GLN A 32 -9.66 1.76 10.00
C GLN A 32 -8.50 1.92 11.00
N LYS A 33 -7.28 1.44 10.70
CA LYS A 33 -6.12 1.52 11.61
C LYS A 33 -4.88 2.15 10.97
N ARG A 34 -5.03 3.35 10.40
CA ARG A 34 -3.91 4.13 9.85
C ARG A 34 -3.14 4.84 10.96
N GLU A 35 -2.31 4.11 11.70
CA GLU A 35 -1.50 4.67 12.80
C GLU A 35 -0.08 5.11 12.37
N VAL A 36 0.42 4.63 11.22
CA VAL A 36 1.81 4.87 10.77
C VAL A 36 1.84 5.63 9.46
N SER A 37 2.47 6.82 9.46
CA SER A 37 2.74 7.60 8.25
C SER A 37 4.12 7.29 7.67
N VAL A 38 4.18 7.16 6.36
CA VAL A 38 5.43 6.99 5.61
C VAL A 38 5.52 8.05 4.51
N MET A 39 6.69 8.68 4.38
CA MET A 39 6.99 9.61 3.30
C MET A 39 7.79 8.86 2.23
N THR A 40 7.34 8.92 0.98
CA THR A 40 8.00 8.24 -0.14
C THR A 40 8.14 9.17 -1.35
N ARG A 41 9.13 8.88 -2.20
CA ARG A 41 9.30 9.54 -3.51
C ARG A 41 8.65 8.68 -4.58
N MET A 42 7.90 9.32 -5.48
CA MET A 42 7.20 8.65 -6.59
C MET A 42 7.49 9.41 -7.89
N SER A 43 7.31 8.74 -9.03
CA SER A 43 7.39 9.42 -10.33
C SER A 43 6.23 10.41 -10.49
N ALA A 44 6.44 11.47 -11.28
CA ALA A 44 5.39 12.44 -11.60
C ALA A 44 4.18 11.75 -12.21
N GLU A 45 4.40 10.85 -13.17
CA GLU A 45 3.36 10.02 -13.80
C GLU A 45 2.52 9.25 -12.78
N THR A 46 3.15 8.65 -11.75
CA THR A 46 2.38 7.93 -10.72
C THR A 46 1.52 8.89 -9.91
N VAL A 47 2.03 10.08 -9.59
CA VAL A 47 1.26 11.10 -8.85
C VAL A 47 0.07 11.58 -9.68
N GLU A 48 0.24 11.79 -10.99
CA GLU A 48 -0.84 12.17 -11.90
C GLU A 48 -1.95 11.12 -11.97
N ILE A 49 -1.60 9.83 -11.98
CA ILE A 49 -2.57 8.74 -11.91
C ILE A 49 -3.34 8.78 -10.58
N LEU A 50 -2.64 8.99 -9.46
CA LEU A 50 -3.28 9.10 -8.15
C LEU A 50 -4.21 10.30 -8.07
N ASP A 51 -3.82 11.42 -8.67
CA ASP A 51 -4.65 12.62 -8.79
C ASP A 51 -5.93 12.35 -9.56
N ALA A 52 -5.84 11.72 -10.74
CA ALA A 52 -7.01 11.36 -11.52
C ALA A 52 -7.98 10.47 -10.73
N LEU A 53 -7.50 9.52 -9.94
CA LEU A 53 -8.34 8.65 -9.12
C LEU A 53 -9.04 9.39 -7.98
N VAL A 54 -8.41 10.44 -7.44
CA VAL A 54 -9.03 11.31 -6.42
C VAL A 54 -10.03 12.27 -7.05
N GLU A 55 -9.69 12.87 -8.19
CA GLU A 55 -10.57 13.76 -8.95
C GLU A 55 -11.86 13.07 -9.42
N LEU A 56 -11.77 11.77 -9.71
CA LEU A 56 -12.93 10.92 -10.05
C LEU A 56 -13.71 10.43 -8.82
N GLU A 57 -13.38 10.90 -7.61
CA GLU A 57 -14.00 10.53 -6.33
C GLU A 57 -13.95 9.03 -6.02
N ILE A 58 -13.05 8.27 -6.66
CA ILE A 58 -12.83 6.84 -6.39
C ILE A 58 -12.15 6.67 -5.02
N PHE A 59 -11.24 7.59 -4.70
CA PHE A 59 -10.60 7.68 -3.38
C PHE A 59 -10.72 9.08 -2.81
N LYS A 60 -10.79 9.21 -1.49
CA LYS A 60 -10.91 10.50 -0.79
C LYS A 60 -9.58 11.27 -0.77
N SER A 61 -8.46 10.59 -1.00
CA SER A 61 -7.13 11.21 -0.99
C SER A 61 -6.08 10.34 -1.70
N ARG A 62 -4.97 10.95 -2.11
CA ARG A 62 -3.83 10.23 -2.72
C ARG A 62 -3.26 9.16 -1.77
N SER A 63 -3.17 9.48 -0.47
CA SER A 63 -2.65 8.55 0.53
C SER A 63 -3.56 7.34 0.71
N GLU A 64 -4.88 7.53 0.58
CA GLU A 64 -5.84 6.43 0.57
C GLU A 64 -5.70 5.54 -0.66
N ALA A 65 -5.57 6.14 -1.85
CA ALA A 65 -5.35 5.40 -3.09
C ALA A 65 -4.08 4.55 -3.02
N VAL A 66 -2.97 5.13 -2.54
CA VAL A 66 -1.70 4.40 -2.36
C VAL A 66 -1.85 3.28 -1.34
N ALA A 67 -2.46 3.55 -0.18
CA ALA A 67 -2.65 2.54 0.85
C ALA A 67 -3.47 1.36 0.33
N ALA A 68 -4.61 1.61 -0.30
CA ALA A 68 -5.47 0.56 -0.86
C ALA A 68 -4.74 -0.29 -1.91
N MET A 69 -3.97 0.35 -2.81
CA MET A 69 -3.18 -0.36 -3.81
C MET A 69 -2.08 -1.23 -3.19
N VAL A 70 -1.34 -0.71 -2.21
CA VAL A 70 -0.27 -1.43 -1.53
C VAL A 70 -0.83 -2.60 -0.72
N GLU A 71 -1.89 -2.38 0.05
CA GLU A 71 -2.56 -3.43 0.81
C GLU A 71 -3.08 -4.54 -0.09
N LYS A 72 -3.73 -4.19 -1.21
CA LYS A 72 -4.19 -5.19 -2.19
C LYS A 72 -3.05 -6.07 -2.68
N VAL A 73 -1.88 -5.50 -2.96
CA VAL A 73 -0.71 -6.25 -3.42
C VAL A 73 -0.17 -7.15 -2.31
N ILE A 74 -0.01 -6.62 -1.09
CA ILE A 74 0.45 -7.40 0.07
C ILE A 74 -0.50 -8.57 0.33
N ASP A 75 -1.80 -8.31 0.33
CA ASP A 75 -2.83 -9.29 0.66
C ASP A 75 -2.93 -10.39 -0.38
N SER A 76 -2.80 -10.05 -1.67
CA SER A 76 -2.80 -11.03 -2.75
C SER A 76 -1.68 -12.08 -2.63
N ARG A 77 -0.62 -11.79 -1.88
CA ARG A 77 0.56 -12.65 -1.70
C ARG A 77 1.00 -12.73 -0.24
N ARG A 78 0.05 -12.61 0.70
CA ARG A 78 0.33 -12.45 2.14
C ARG A 78 1.29 -13.51 2.71
N PRO A 79 1.16 -14.82 2.40
CA PRO A 79 2.09 -15.83 2.90
C PRO A 79 3.54 -15.58 2.50
N MET A 80 3.78 -15.10 1.26
CA MET A 80 5.12 -14.80 0.77
C MET A 80 5.71 -13.57 1.46
N PHE A 81 4.91 -12.52 1.67
CA PHE A 81 5.37 -11.32 2.37
C PHE A 81 5.66 -11.57 3.84
N GLU A 82 4.88 -12.41 4.53
CA GLU A 82 5.19 -12.83 5.90
C GLU A 82 6.47 -13.66 5.97
N GLU A 83 6.71 -14.53 4.99
CA GLU A 83 7.95 -15.29 4.89
C GLU A 83 9.17 -14.38 4.63
N ILE A 84 9.04 -13.39 3.74
CA ILE A 84 10.07 -12.36 3.52
C ILE A 84 10.38 -11.62 4.83
N LYS A 85 9.34 -11.22 5.57
CA LYS A 85 9.47 -10.53 6.85
C LYS A 85 10.17 -11.41 7.91
N ARG A 86 9.84 -12.70 7.97
CA ARG A 86 10.52 -13.68 8.84
C ARG A 86 12.00 -13.77 8.49
N GLN A 87 12.33 -13.98 7.22
CA GLN A 87 13.73 -14.10 6.78
C GLN A 87 14.53 -12.82 7.02
N ALA A 88 13.95 -11.64 6.78
CA ALA A 88 14.59 -10.36 7.05
C ALA A 88 14.98 -10.21 8.54
N LYS A 89 14.09 -10.66 9.45
CA LYS A 89 14.37 -10.67 10.90
C LYS A 89 15.54 -11.59 11.25
N GLU A 90 15.55 -12.81 10.71
CA GLU A 90 16.64 -13.78 10.94
C GLU A 90 17.99 -13.26 10.44
N ILE A 91 18.01 -12.56 9.30
CA ILE A 91 19.23 -11.93 8.78
C ILE A 91 19.76 -10.88 9.75
N VAL A 92 18.89 -10.05 10.32
CA VAL A 92 19.29 -9.03 11.31
C VAL A 92 19.88 -9.69 12.55
N GLU A 93 19.20 -10.70 13.10
CA GLU A 93 19.66 -11.44 14.28
C GLU A 93 21.01 -12.11 14.04
N LYS A 94 21.20 -12.77 12.90
CA LYS A 94 22.48 -13.38 12.52
C LYS A 94 23.59 -12.34 12.36
N ARG A 95 23.30 -11.18 11.77
CA ARG A 95 24.26 -10.07 11.64
C ARG A 95 24.68 -9.54 13.01
N GLU A 96 23.75 -9.38 13.95
CA GLU A 96 24.07 -8.96 15.31
C GLU A 96 24.91 -10.00 16.06
N SER A 97 24.54 -11.28 15.97
CA SER A 97 25.31 -12.37 16.58
C SER A 97 26.75 -12.41 16.04
N ALA A 98 26.93 -12.30 14.71
CA ALA A 98 28.24 -12.23 14.09
C ALA A 98 29.06 -11.00 14.53
N ARG A 99 28.43 -9.82 14.64
CA ARG A 99 29.06 -8.61 15.19
C ARG A 99 29.56 -8.83 16.61
N HIS A 100 28.77 -9.49 17.45
CA HIS A 100 29.13 -9.76 18.83
C HIS A 100 30.32 -10.71 18.93
N LEU A 101 30.33 -11.79 18.15
CA LEU A 101 31.46 -12.73 18.08
C LEU A 101 32.75 -12.04 17.62
N ALA A 102 32.67 -11.19 16.59
CA ALA A 102 33.82 -10.43 16.10
C ALA A 102 34.37 -9.48 17.18
N TYR A 103 33.49 -8.79 17.91
CA TYR A 103 33.88 -7.92 19.02
C TYR A 103 34.58 -8.70 20.14
N GLN A 104 34.05 -9.86 20.52
CA GLN A 104 34.68 -10.72 21.54
C GLN A 104 36.07 -11.18 21.11
N ALA A 105 36.22 -11.66 19.87
CA ALA A 105 37.49 -12.14 19.34
C ALA A 105 38.58 -11.05 19.36
N MET A 106 38.23 -9.81 19.00
CA MET A 106 39.16 -8.67 19.02
C MET A 106 39.53 -8.20 20.43
N LYS A 107 38.62 -8.38 21.42
CA LYS A 107 38.89 -7.97 22.81
C LYS A 107 39.86 -8.92 23.52
N SER A 108 39.86 -10.20 23.17
CA SER A 108 40.74 -11.23 23.74
C SER A 108 42.23 -11.11 23.35
N GLU A 109 42.60 -10.19 22.46
CA GLU A 109 44.01 -9.89 22.13
C GLU A 109 44.61 -8.72 22.94
N SER A 110 43.83 -8.08 23.82
CA SER A 110 44.24 -6.86 24.55
C SER A 110 44.52 -7.04 26.05
N ASP A 111 44.54 -8.28 26.55
CA ASP A 111 44.99 -8.66 27.92
C ASP A 111 46.21 -9.59 27.82
#